data_AF-A0A0A1PWN0-F1
#
_entry.id   AF-A0A0A1PWN0-F1
#
_cell.length_a   1.000
_cell.length_b   1.000
_cell.length_c   1.000
_cell.angle_alpha   90.00
_cell.angle_beta   90.00
_cell.angle_gamma   90.00
#
_symmetry.space_group_name_H-M   'P 1'
#
loop_
_entity.id
_entity.type
_entity.pdbx_description
1 polymer ?
#
loop_
_entity_poly.entity_id
_entity_poly.type
_entity_poly.pdbx_seq_one_letter_code
_entity_poly.pdbx_strand_id
1 'polypeptide(L)'
;MMASQGPHHADLVYATLSDRAAAAQSAVAASWSRSLRKHGLDPNHDRPPRRLSGAEFAFAFERLEHLVRLAQPAIDRLFQAVGEAGCCVLLTDGAGVPLDRRGVAGDDVDFLGYGLWTGMVWSEASEGTNGVGTCLAEGRPLTIHRDQHFLTRNIGLSCTVAPIFDADGRLAGALDVSTCRSDLTPAMLKLIAAATGDAAHRIEARHFRETYRHARVVVGPDNGRGANGLLAVDREDLVIGANRAARMAYGLTEARLARPFPADDLLAERAAEDHQAFAAAERGAVQRALARAGGNVSAAARRATLHRKLARLGREGGR
;
A
#
# COMPACT_ATOMS: atom_id res chain seq x y z
N MET A 1 30.34 -19.10 37.17
CA MET A 1 29.73 -17.77 37.01
C MET A 1 28.58 -17.94 36.03
N MET A 2 27.36 -18.16 36.53
CA MET A 2 26.18 -18.41 35.70
C MET A 2 25.76 -17.09 35.06
N ALA A 3 25.96 -16.94 33.76
CA ALA A 3 25.38 -15.85 33.00
C ALA A 3 23.86 -15.94 33.14
N SER A 4 23.22 -14.92 33.71
CA SER A 4 21.77 -14.81 33.71
C SER A 4 21.31 -14.68 32.26
N GLN A 5 20.87 -15.79 31.66
CA GLN A 5 20.17 -15.73 30.38
C GLN A 5 18.91 -14.90 30.62
N GLY A 6 18.75 -13.82 29.85
CA GLY A 6 17.51 -13.05 29.85
C GLY A 6 16.32 -13.95 29.53
N PRO A 7 15.08 -13.47 29.77
CA PRO A 7 13.88 -14.25 29.46
C PRO A 7 13.91 -14.74 28.01
N HIS A 8 13.52 -16.00 27.79
CA HIS A 8 13.42 -16.55 26.44
C HIS A 8 12.36 -15.75 25.67
N HIS A 9 12.58 -15.44 24.39
CA HIS A 9 11.67 -14.58 23.60
C HIS A 9 10.20 -15.04 23.68
N ALA A 10 9.97 -16.36 23.62
CA ALA A 10 8.64 -16.92 23.80
C ALA A 10 7.98 -16.57 25.14
N ASP A 11 8.74 -16.49 26.24
CA ASP A 11 8.22 -16.11 27.56
C ASP A 11 7.72 -14.67 27.54
N LEU A 12 8.42 -13.77 26.83
CA LEU A 12 7.98 -12.38 26.63
C LEU A 12 6.64 -12.33 25.88
N VAL A 13 6.50 -13.12 24.81
CA VAL A 13 5.25 -13.22 24.04
C VAL A 13 4.12 -13.72 24.94
N TYR A 14 4.32 -14.83 25.66
CA TYR A 14 3.32 -15.39 26.56
C TYR A 14 2.94 -14.44 27.70
N ALA A 15 3.91 -13.78 28.32
CA ALA A 15 3.67 -12.80 29.37
C ALA A 15 2.84 -11.62 28.87
N THR A 16 3.20 -11.06 27.70
CA THR A 16 2.48 -9.95 27.07
C THR A 16 1.02 -10.31 26.76
N LEU A 17 0.78 -11.54 26.30
CA LEU A 17 -0.57 -12.01 25.97
C LEU A 17 -1.40 -12.46 27.17
N SER A 18 -0.75 -12.71 28.31
CA SER A 18 -1.40 -13.01 29.59
C SER A 18 -1.92 -11.74 30.27
N ASP A 19 -1.23 -10.61 30.09
CA ASP A 19 -1.70 -9.29 30.51
C ASP A 19 -2.67 -8.70 29.48
N ARG A 20 -3.96 -8.69 29.81
CA ARG A 20 -5.02 -8.15 28.94
C ARG A 20 -4.84 -6.66 28.64
N ALA A 21 -4.25 -5.88 29.54
CA ALA A 21 -4.02 -4.46 29.32
C ALA A 21 -2.88 -4.28 28.30
N ALA A 22 -1.75 -4.98 28.47
CA ALA A 22 -0.64 -4.93 27.52
C ALA A 22 -1.03 -5.45 26.12
N ALA A 23 -1.81 -6.53 26.05
CA ALA A 23 -2.28 -7.11 24.80
C ALA A 23 -3.15 -6.15 23.95
N ALA A 24 -3.81 -5.18 24.58
CA ALA A 24 -4.68 -4.20 23.91
C ALA A 24 -3.94 -2.91 23.50
N GLN A 25 -2.69 -2.72 23.94
CA GLN A 25 -1.99 -1.43 23.84
C GLN A 25 -1.10 -1.28 22.61
N SER A 26 -0.84 -2.34 21.83
CA SER A 26 0.03 -2.27 20.65
C SER A 26 -0.46 -3.14 19.50
N ALA A 27 -0.25 -2.67 18.26
CA ALA A 27 -0.52 -3.43 17.04
C ALA A 27 0.29 -4.76 17.01
N VAL A 28 1.52 -4.76 17.55
CA VAL A 28 2.34 -5.97 17.66
C VAL A 28 1.68 -6.99 18.59
N ALA A 29 1.22 -6.56 19.77
CA ALA A 29 0.56 -7.46 20.71
C ALA A 29 -0.78 -8.00 20.16
N ALA A 30 -1.52 -7.18 19.40
CA ALA A 30 -2.71 -7.62 18.67
C ALA A 30 -2.38 -8.69 17.62
N SER A 31 -1.28 -8.54 16.88
CA SER A 31 -0.78 -9.53 15.91
C SER A 31 -0.26 -10.81 16.59
N TRP A 32 0.45 -10.72 17.73
CA TRP A 32 0.82 -11.88 18.54
C TRP A 32 -0.40 -12.64 19.05
N SER A 33 -1.44 -11.91 19.46
CA SER A 33 -2.71 -12.51 19.90
C SER A 33 -3.38 -13.28 18.76
N ARG A 34 -3.40 -12.74 17.53
CA ARG A 34 -3.88 -13.47 16.33
C ARG A 34 -3.02 -14.72 16.09
N SER A 35 -1.70 -14.58 16.11
CA SER A 35 -0.75 -15.69 15.88
C SER A 35 -0.99 -16.85 16.85
N LEU A 36 -1.06 -16.57 18.15
CA LEU A 36 -1.26 -17.59 19.18
C LEU A 36 -2.70 -18.13 19.20
N ARG A 37 -3.69 -17.24 19.31
CA ARG A 37 -5.08 -17.64 19.64
C ARG A 37 -5.91 -18.01 18.41
N LYS A 38 -5.69 -17.36 17.28
CA LYS A 38 -6.44 -17.61 16.03
C LYS A 38 -5.73 -18.64 15.15
N HIS A 39 -4.40 -18.56 15.05
CA HIS A 39 -3.62 -19.44 14.17
C HIS A 39 -3.00 -20.64 14.90
N GLY A 40 -3.02 -20.66 16.24
CA GLY A 40 -2.54 -21.80 17.03
C GLY A 40 -1.02 -22.00 16.96
N LEU A 41 -0.27 -20.92 16.66
CA LEU A 41 1.17 -20.97 16.53
C LEU A 41 1.85 -20.93 17.91
N ASP A 42 2.94 -21.67 18.04
CA ASP A 42 3.83 -21.62 19.21
C ASP A 42 5.04 -20.71 18.89
N PRO A 43 5.34 -19.66 19.66
CA PRO A 43 6.54 -18.83 19.48
C PRO A 43 7.86 -19.62 19.50
N ASN A 44 7.90 -20.81 20.13
CA ASN A 44 9.07 -21.70 20.13
C ASN A 44 9.17 -22.60 18.89
N HIS A 45 8.23 -22.51 17.96
CA HIS A 45 8.26 -23.32 16.75
C HIS A 45 9.47 -22.97 15.88
N ASP A 46 10.26 -23.99 15.52
CA ASP A 46 11.54 -23.81 14.83
C ASP A 46 11.59 -24.42 13.41
N ARG A 47 10.46 -24.90 12.87
CA ARG A 47 10.45 -25.37 11.48
C ARG A 47 10.56 -24.18 10.52
N PRO A 48 11.28 -24.31 9.40
CA PRO A 48 11.33 -23.26 8.39
C PRO A 48 9.95 -23.02 7.76
N PRO A 49 9.73 -21.85 7.12
CA PRO A 49 8.49 -21.57 6.41
C PRO A 49 8.20 -22.64 5.35
N ARG A 50 6.90 -22.91 5.11
CA ARG A 50 6.49 -23.88 4.08
C ARG A 50 6.99 -23.42 2.71
N ARG A 51 7.70 -24.30 2.01
CA ARG A 51 8.04 -24.12 0.59
C ARG A 51 6.91 -24.64 -0.30
N LEU A 52 6.49 -23.83 -1.26
CA LEU A 52 5.62 -24.26 -2.35
C LEU A 52 6.34 -25.26 -3.25
N SER A 53 5.58 -26.25 -3.74
CA SER A 53 6.00 -27.05 -4.89
C SER A 53 6.14 -26.19 -6.15
N GLY A 54 6.84 -26.69 -7.16
CA GLY A 54 7.01 -25.97 -8.43
C GLY A 54 5.68 -25.60 -9.10
N ALA A 55 4.69 -26.50 -9.04
CA ALA A 55 3.36 -26.25 -9.61
C ALA A 55 2.57 -25.19 -8.82
N GLU A 56 2.60 -25.23 -7.48
CA GLU A 56 1.98 -24.19 -6.65
C GLU A 56 2.63 -22.82 -6.89
N PHE A 57 3.96 -22.77 -7.00
CA PHE A 57 4.67 -21.52 -7.26
C PHE A 57 4.36 -20.97 -8.66
N ALA A 58 4.35 -21.81 -9.69
CA ALA A 58 3.99 -21.40 -11.05
C ALA A 58 2.57 -20.81 -11.08
N PHE A 59 1.61 -21.47 -10.45
CA PHE A 59 0.23 -20.98 -10.35
C PHE A 59 0.14 -19.63 -9.61
N ALA A 60 0.88 -19.47 -8.50
CA ALA A 60 0.92 -18.20 -7.77
C ALA A 60 1.55 -17.07 -8.61
N PHE A 61 2.63 -17.38 -9.33
CA PHE A 61 3.33 -16.44 -10.20
C PHE A 61 2.48 -15.99 -11.39
N GLU A 62 1.84 -16.93 -12.11
CA GLU A 62 1.01 -16.64 -13.28
C GLU A 62 -0.11 -15.64 -12.97
N ARG A 63 -0.73 -15.74 -11.78
CA ARG A 63 -1.80 -14.82 -11.34
C ARG A 63 -1.33 -13.37 -11.18
N LEU A 64 -0.05 -13.14 -10.93
CA LEU A 64 0.53 -11.82 -10.68
C LEU A 64 1.65 -11.45 -11.64
N GLU A 65 1.91 -12.25 -12.69
CA GLU A 65 3.02 -12.06 -13.63
C GLU A 65 3.06 -10.63 -14.17
N HIS A 66 1.89 -10.11 -14.56
CA HIS A 66 1.77 -8.74 -15.07
C HIS A 66 2.21 -7.69 -14.03
N LEU A 67 1.78 -7.83 -12.77
CA LEU A 67 2.18 -6.92 -11.70
C LEU A 67 3.68 -7.04 -11.39
N VAL A 68 4.21 -8.28 -11.33
CA VAL A 68 5.62 -8.56 -11.11
C VAL A 68 6.48 -7.88 -12.17
N ARG A 69 6.09 -7.98 -13.45
CA ARG A 69 6.78 -7.31 -14.57
C ARG A 69 6.70 -5.79 -14.48
N LEU A 70 5.54 -5.22 -14.13
CA LEU A 70 5.39 -3.77 -13.98
C LEU A 70 6.23 -3.22 -12.83
N ALA A 71 6.38 -4.00 -11.76
CA ALA A 71 7.06 -3.62 -10.54
C ALA A 71 8.59 -3.57 -10.65
N GLN A 72 9.18 -4.27 -11.63
CA GLN A 72 10.64 -4.41 -11.80
C GLN A 72 11.41 -3.11 -11.58
N PRO A 73 11.09 -1.98 -12.26
CA PRO A 73 11.95 -0.80 -12.17
C PRO A 73 11.82 -0.07 -10.82
N ALA A 74 10.73 -0.26 -10.09
CA ALA A 74 10.59 0.28 -8.74
C ALA A 74 11.36 -0.57 -7.74
N ILE A 75 11.28 -1.89 -7.87
CA ILE A 75 12.01 -2.87 -7.08
C ILE A 75 13.52 -2.70 -7.26
N ASP A 76 14.00 -2.59 -8.50
CA ASP A 76 15.44 -2.44 -8.78
C ASP A 76 16.01 -1.14 -8.21
N ARG A 77 15.27 -0.03 -8.33
CA ARG A 77 15.64 1.26 -7.72
C ARG A 77 15.63 1.21 -6.20
N LEU A 78 14.64 0.54 -5.60
CA LEU A 78 14.60 0.36 -4.16
C LEU A 78 15.83 -0.45 -3.71
N PHE A 79 16.14 -1.55 -4.40
CA PHE A 79 17.30 -2.36 -4.09
C PHE A 79 18.61 -1.58 -4.24
N GLN A 80 18.76 -0.72 -5.26
CA GLN A 80 19.92 0.18 -5.38
C GLN A 80 20.09 1.09 -4.15
N ALA A 81 19.00 1.48 -3.49
CA ALA A 81 19.06 2.34 -2.31
C ALA A 81 19.37 1.60 -1.00
N VAL A 82 19.00 0.31 -0.90
CA VAL A 82 19.07 -0.45 0.38
C VAL A 82 20.01 -1.65 0.36
N GLY A 83 20.45 -2.11 -0.81
CA GLY A 83 21.23 -3.34 -0.97
C GLY A 83 22.59 -3.30 -0.27
N GLU A 84 23.33 -2.19 -0.38
CA GLU A 84 24.63 -2.02 0.30
C GLU A 84 24.49 -2.02 1.84
N ALA A 85 23.32 -1.65 2.34
CA ALA A 85 22.99 -1.73 3.77
C ALA A 85 22.66 -3.16 4.24
N GLY A 86 22.82 -4.18 3.40
CA GLY A 86 22.55 -5.59 3.74
C GLY A 86 21.07 -5.91 3.80
N CYS A 87 20.28 -5.26 2.94
CA CYS A 87 18.86 -5.54 2.80
C CYS A 87 18.59 -6.34 1.52
N CYS A 88 17.63 -7.25 1.58
CA CYS A 88 16.98 -7.80 0.39
C CYS A 88 15.63 -7.11 0.15
N VAL A 89 15.15 -7.16 -1.08
CA VAL A 89 13.83 -6.65 -1.49
C VAL A 89 13.02 -7.80 -2.08
N LEU A 90 11.79 -7.97 -1.61
CA LEU A 90 10.88 -9.03 -2.01
C LEU A 90 9.55 -8.45 -2.47
N LEU A 91 9.05 -8.92 -3.59
CA LEU A 91 7.66 -8.71 -4.00
C LEU A 91 6.88 -9.98 -3.73
N THR A 92 5.78 -9.86 -2.99
CA THR A 92 4.93 -10.96 -2.56
C THR A 92 3.54 -10.90 -3.18
N ASP A 93 2.87 -12.04 -3.27
CA ASP A 93 1.43 -12.09 -3.56
C ASP A 93 0.58 -11.79 -2.31
N GLY A 94 -0.75 -11.70 -2.50
CA GLY A 94 -1.69 -11.49 -1.41
C GLY A 94 -1.78 -12.63 -0.38
N ALA A 95 -1.16 -13.79 -0.65
CA ALA A 95 -1.05 -14.91 0.29
C ALA A 95 0.28 -14.90 1.07
N GLY A 96 1.14 -13.90 0.84
CA GLY A 96 2.43 -13.76 1.50
C GLY A 96 3.52 -14.65 0.93
N VAL A 97 3.44 -15.01 -0.34
CA VAL A 97 4.47 -15.78 -1.05
C VAL A 97 5.35 -14.81 -1.84
N PRO A 98 6.66 -14.71 -1.56
CA PRO A 98 7.57 -13.96 -2.41
C PRO A 98 7.65 -14.58 -3.81
N LEU A 99 7.32 -13.78 -4.81
CA LEU A 99 7.34 -14.14 -6.23
C LEU A 99 8.61 -13.63 -6.91
N ASP A 100 9.21 -12.57 -6.36
CA ASP A 100 10.40 -11.94 -6.92
C ASP A 100 11.31 -11.38 -5.82
N ARG A 101 12.63 -11.40 -6.05
CA ARG A 101 13.63 -11.07 -5.02
C ARG A 101 14.87 -10.38 -5.59
N ARG A 102 15.41 -9.37 -4.91
CA ARG A 102 16.80 -8.93 -5.07
C ARG A 102 17.53 -8.99 -3.74
N GLY A 103 18.78 -9.40 -3.79
CA GLY A 103 19.68 -9.51 -2.65
C GLY A 103 21.13 -9.56 -3.13
N VAL A 104 22.07 -9.29 -2.24
CA VAL A 104 23.50 -9.45 -2.51
C VAL A 104 23.88 -10.89 -2.18
N ALA A 105 24.62 -11.56 -3.07
CA ALA A 105 24.99 -12.96 -2.91
C ALA A 105 25.71 -13.27 -1.59
N GLY A 106 26.47 -12.31 -1.05
CA GLY A 106 27.15 -12.44 0.24
C GLY A 106 26.21 -12.57 1.45
N ASP A 107 24.99 -12.02 1.36
CA ASP A 107 23.99 -12.08 2.43
C ASP A 107 22.96 -13.22 2.21
N ASP A 108 23.01 -13.92 1.06
CA ASP A 108 22.00 -14.93 0.70
C ASP A 108 21.96 -16.12 1.66
N VAL A 109 23.10 -16.50 2.25
CA VAL A 109 23.17 -17.60 3.22
C VAL A 109 22.31 -17.31 4.46
N ASP A 110 22.31 -16.07 4.94
CA ASP A 110 21.53 -15.66 6.11
C ASP A 110 20.04 -15.68 5.78
N PHE A 111 19.64 -15.09 4.65
CA PHE A 111 18.24 -15.08 4.22
C PHE A 111 17.69 -16.48 3.93
N LEU A 112 18.50 -17.36 3.34
CA LEU A 112 18.14 -18.77 3.15
C LEU A 112 17.96 -19.49 4.49
N GLY A 113 18.79 -19.18 5.49
CA GLY A 113 18.67 -19.71 6.85
C GLY A 113 17.30 -19.40 7.49
N TYR A 114 16.75 -18.21 7.26
CA TYR A 114 15.40 -17.86 7.71
C TYR A 114 14.28 -18.36 6.78
N GLY A 115 14.62 -18.86 5.59
CA GLY A 115 13.63 -19.20 4.56
C GLY A 115 12.98 -17.96 3.91
N LEU A 116 13.66 -16.81 3.94
CA LEU A 116 13.19 -15.59 3.29
C LEU A 116 13.58 -15.60 1.81
N TRP A 117 12.88 -16.44 1.04
CA TRP A 117 13.17 -16.72 -0.36
C TRP A 117 11.90 -16.86 -1.21
N THR A 118 12.05 -16.85 -2.53
CA THR A 118 10.91 -17.08 -3.43
C THR A 118 10.26 -18.43 -3.22
N GLY A 119 8.92 -18.44 -3.24
CA GLY A 119 8.10 -19.63 -3.02
C GLY A 119 7.95 -20.07 -1.56
N MET A 120 8.42 -19.27 -0.59
CA MET A 120 8.25 -19.55 0.84
C MET A 120 6.99 -18.84 1.37
N VAL A 121 6.17 -19.51 2.18
CA VAL A 121 4.91 -18.94 2.67
C VAL A 121 5.14 -18.12 3.94
N TRP A 122 4.98 -16.80 3.84
CA TRP A 122 5.17 -15.83 4.93
C TRP A 122 3.86 -15.21 5.46
N SER A 123 2.72 -15.84 5.22
CA SER A 123 1.45 -15.40 5.80
C SER A 123 1.49 -15.35 7.34
N GLU A 124 0.73 -14.45 7.96
CA GLU A 124 0.64 -14.36 9.42
C GLU A 124 0.11 -15.69 10.04
N ALA A 125 -0.69 -16.43 9.28
CA ALA A 125 -1.19 -17.74 9.68
C ALA A 125 -0.12 -18.85 9.72
N SER A 126 0.98 -18.69 8.97
CA SER A 126 2.08 -19.66 8.92
C SER A 126 3.23 -19.25 9.85
N GLU A 127 3.62 -17.97 9.78
CA GLU A 127 4.86 -17.47 10.37
C GLU A 127 4.63 -16.54 11.58
N GLY A 128 3.36 -16.39 11.99
CA GLY A 128 2.95 -15.45 13.03
C GLY A 128 3.23 -14.01 12.63
N THR A 129 3.36 -13.13 13.63
CA THR A 129 3.80 -11.75 13.41
C THR A 129 5.15 -11.71 12.72
N ASN A 130 5.11 -11.30 11.46
CA ASN A 130 6.25 -11.04 10.59
C ASN A 130 5.92 -9.86 9.67
N GLY A 131 6.91 -9.28 8.99
CA GLY A 131 6.68 -8.13 8.11
C GLY A 131 5.59 -8.36 7.06
N VAL A 132 5.75 -9.40 6.22
CA VAL A 132 4.89 -9.70 5.08
C VAL A 132 3.47 -10.03 5.52
N GLY A 133 3.32 -11.05 6.35
CA GLY A 133 2.03 -11.56 6.80
C GLY A 133 1.21 -10.51 7.55
N THR A 134 1.85 -9.76 8.45
CA THR A 134 1.16 -8.73 9.24
C THR A 134 0.76 -7.54 8.37
N CYS A 135 1.60 -7.14 7.43
CA CYS A 135 1.29 -6.06 6.48
C CYS A 135 0.07 -6.41 5.62
N LEU A 136 -0.01 -7.65 5.12
CA LEU A 136 -1.15 -8.14 4.37
C LEU A 136 -2.42 -8.22 5.23
N ALA A 137 -2.30 -8.69 6.48
CA ALA A 137 -3.43 -8.78 7.41
C ALA A 137 -3.98 -7.40 7.80
N GLU A 138 -3.13 -6.39 7.94
CA GLU A 138 -3.52 -5.04 8.38
C GLU A 138 -3.77 -4.06 7.23
N GLY A 139 -3.30 -4.37 6.01
CA GLY A 139 -3.49 -3.54 4.83
C GLY A 139 -2.85 -2.16 4.95
N ARG A 140 -1.74 -2.04 5.68
CA ARG A 140 -1.00 -0.80 5.92
C ARG A 140 0.51 -1.03 5.99
N PRO A 141 1.33 -0.02 5.65
CA PRO A 141 2.77 -0.09 5.87
C PRO A 141 3.11 -0.28 7.35
N LEU A 142 4.15 -1.07 7.62
CA LEU A 142 4.66 -1.33 8.97
C LEU A 142 6.13 -1.78 8.95
N THR A 143 6.74 -1.76 10.13
CA THR A 143 8.03 -2.40 10.40
C THR A 143 7.83 -3.40 11.54
N ILE A 144 8.30 -4.63 11.35
CA ILE A 144 8.47 -5.62 12.42
C ILE A 144 9.98 -5.76 12.65
N HIS A 145 10.44 -5.22 13.76
CA HIS A 145 11.85 -5.17 14.13
C HIS A 145 12.15 -6.23 15.19
N ARG A 146 13.09 -7.14 14.90
CA ARG A 146 13.70 -8.04 15.88
C ARG A 146 12.69 -8.84 16.69
N ASP A 147 12.70 -8.64 18.00
CA ASP A 147 11.83 -9.25 19.00
C ASP A 147 10.36 -8.87 18.84
N GLN A 148 9.98 -8.05 17.87
CA GLN A 148 8.58 -7.89 17.45
C GLN A 148 8.07 -9.08 16.64
N HIS A 149 8.96 -9.90 16.07
CA HIS A 149 8.56 -11.14 15.41
C HIS A 149 7.96 -12.11 16.43
N PHE A 150 6.91 -12.83 16.02
CA PHE A 150 6.25 -13.79 16.91
C PHE A 150 7.13 -15.01 17.19
N LEU A 151 7.72 -15.59 16.14
CA LEU A 151 8.53 -16.80 16.25
C LEU A 151 9.96 -16.44 16.66
N THR A 152 10.49 -17.11 17.68
CA THR A 152 11.85 -16.89 18.19
C THR A 152 12.90 -17.02 17.10
N ARG A 153 12.76 -17.97 16.17
CA ARG A 153 13.70 -18.12 15.06
C ARG A 153 13.76 -16.91 14.13
N ASN A 154 12.74 -16.04 14.10
CA ASN A 154 12.66 -14.91 13.17
C ASN A 154 13.18 -13.60 13.79
N ILE A 155 13.54 -13.56 15.08
CA ILE A 155 13.98 -12.32 15.75
C ILE A 155 15.33 -11.79 15.26
N GLY A 156 16.04 -12.58 14.45
CA GLY A 156 17.22 -12.14 13.71
C GLY A 156 16.91 -11.18 12.57
N LEU A 157 15.64 -11.07 12.15
CA LEU A 157 15.19 -10.25 11.05
C LEU A 157 14.68 -8.88 11.51
N SER A 158 14.76 -7.91 10.61
CA SER A 158 13.93 -6.71 10.65
C SER A 158 13.33 -6.49 9.28
N CYS A 159 12.00 -6.40 9.23
CA CYS A 159 11.24 -6.33 7.98
C CYS A 159 10.48 -5.01 7.94
N THR A 160 10.60 -4.28 6.84
CA THR A 160 9.83 -3.07 6.58
C THR A 160 9.02 -3.29 5.32
N VAL A 161 7.70 -3.22 5.44
CA VAL A 161 6.79 -3.73 4.41
C VAL A 161 5.74 -2.69 4.09
N ALA A 162 5.43 -2.54 2.81
CA ALA A 162 4.32 -1.74 2.32
C ALA A 162 3.36 -2.63 1.49
N PRO A 163 2.04 -2.54 1.69
CA PRO A 163 1.08 -3.26 0.88
C PRO A 163 1.06 -2.68 -0.54
N ILE A 164 0.70 -3.50 -1.52
CA ILE A 164 0.46 -3.09 -2.90
C ILE A 164 -1.00 -3.38 -3.22
N PHE A 165 -1.69 -2.36 -3.71
CA PHE A 165 -3.07 -2.47 -4.18
C PHE A 165 -3.17 -2.48 -5.71
N ASP A 166 -4.13 -3.23 -6.25
CA ASP A 166 -4.41 -3.26 -7.68
C ASP A 166 -5.10 -1.96 -8.16
N ALA A 167 -5.38 -1.88 -9.46
CA ALA A 167 -6.05 -0.73 -10.06
C ALA A 167 -7.48 -0.49 -9.52
N ASP A 168 -8.10 -1.50 -8.89
CA ASP A 168 -9.40 -1.42 -8.23
C ASP A 168 -9.29 -1.15 -6.73
N GLY A 169 -8.07 -0.98 -6.20
CA GLY A 169 -7.81 -0.73 -4.78
C GLY A 169 -7.91 -1.97 -3.89
N ARG A 170 -7.95 -3.18 -4.47
CA ARG A 170 -7.90 -4.45 -3.73
C ARG A 170 -6.46 -4.83 -3.43
N LEU A 171 -6.23 -5.51 -2.30
CA LEU A 171 -4.89 -5.92 -1.89
C LEU A 171 -4.35 -6.98 -2.85
N ALA A 172 -3.27 -6.67 -3.56
CA ALA A 172 -2.66 -7.54 -4.55
C ALA A 172 -1.46 -8.31 -3.98
N GLY A 173 -0.74 -7.69 -3.03
CA GLY A 173 0.47 -8.25 -2.45
C GLY A 173 1.18 -7.24 -1.55
N ALA A 174 2.47 -7.43 -1.33
CA ALA A 174 3.28 -6.52 -0.53
C ALA A 174 4.73 -6.43 -1.04
N LEU A 175 5.34 -5.26 -0.85
CA LEU A 175 6.76 -5.02 -1.04
C LEU A 175 7.46 -5.06 0.33
N ASP A 176 8.39 -5.98 0.50
CA ASP A 176 9.16 -6.17 1.73
C ASP A 176 10.63 -5.80 1.52
N VAL A 177 11.18 -5.08 2.49
CA VAL A 177 12.62 -4.84 2.64
C VAL A 177 13.05 -5.43 3.97
N SER A 178 13.88 -6.46 3.88
CA SER A 178 14.29 -7.25 5.03
C SER A 178 15.80 -7.27 5.19
N THR A 179 16.27 -7.31 6.43
CA THR A 179 17.67 -7.36 6.80
C THR A 179 17.92 -8.32 7.96
N CYS A 180 19.05 -9.01 7.92
CA CYS A 180 19.57 -9.82 9.02
C CYS A 180 20.53 -9.02 9.93
N ARG A 181 20.99 -7.84 9.48
CA ARG A 181 22.03 -7.06 10.16
C ARG A 181 21.50 -6.32 11.39
N SER A 182 22.29 -6.30 12.46
CA SER A 182 21.93 -5.72 13.76
C SER A 182 22.40 -4.28 13.96
N ASP A 183 23.12 -3.72 12.99
CA ASP A 183 23.73 -2.40 13.03
C ASP A 183 22.87 -1.29 12.40
N LEU A 184 21.71 -1.64 11.83
CA LEU A 184 20.77 -0.66 11.27
C LEU A 184 20.15 0.21 12.36
N THR A 185 20.44 1.50 12.31
CA THR A 185 19.91 2.47 13.27
C THR A 185 18.41 2.72 13.06
N PRO A 186 17.67 3.18 14.08
CA PRO A 186 16.27 3.58 13.94
C PRO A 186 16.04 4.64 12.86
N ALA A 187 17.02 5.52 12.61
CA ALA A 187 16.94 6.51 11.54
C ALA A 187 17.00 5.85 10.16
N MET A 188 17.88 4.86 9.96
CA MET A 188 17.97 4.09 8.72
C MET A 188 16.69 3.30 8.47
N LEU A 189 16.11 2.66 9.48
CA LEU A 189 14.82 1.96 9.35
C LEU A 189 13.69 2.90 8.90
N LYS A 190 13.64 4.14 9.39
CA LYS A 190 12.66 5.14 8.93
C LYS A 190 12.86 5.53 7.46
N LEU A 191 14.11 5.66 7.01
CA LEU A 191 14.43 5.94 5.60
C LEU A 191 14.04 4.76 4.70
N ILE A 192 14.34 3.53 5.14
CA ILE A 192 13.92 2.30 4.46
C ILE A 192 12.39 2.25 4.37
N ALA A 193 11.67 2.59 5.44
CA ALA A 193 10.20 2.64 5.44
C ALA A 193 9.64 3.66 4.44
N ALA A 194 10.21 4.87 4.40
CA ALA A 194 9.83 5.88 3.42
C ALA A 194 10.10 5.41 1.97
N ALA A 195 11.28 4.82 1.72
CA ALA A 195 11.65 4.31 0.40
C ALA A 195 10.77 3.14 -0.05
N THR A 196 10.42 2.23 0.87
CA THR A 196 9.54 1.09 0.62
C THR A 196 8.13 1.56 0.28
N GLY A 197 7.59 2.52 1.03
CA GLY A 197 6.30 3.15 0.75
C GLY A 197 6.26 3.85 -0.61
N ASP A 198 7.26 4.67 -0.92
CA ASP A 198 7.36 5.34 -2.23
C ASP A 198 7.44 4.34 -3.39
N ALA A 199 8.24 3.28 -3.24
CA ALA A 199 8.34 2.23 -4.23
C ALA A 199 7.00 1.50 -4.44
N ALA A 200 6.29 1.15 -3.37
CA ALA A 200 4.95 0.55 -3.46
C ALA A 200 3.98 1.49 -4.20
N HIS A 201 3.91 2.77 -3.84
CA HIS A 201 3.06 3.74 -4.52
C HIS A 201 3.41 3.92 -6.00
N ARG A 202 4.69 3.86 -6.37
CA ARG A 202 5.12 3.88 -7.78
C ARG A 202 4.65 2.65 -8.55
N ILE A 203 4.67 1.46 -7.93
CA ILE A 203 4.15 0.23 -8.52
C ILE A 203 2.65 0.38 -8.76
N GLU A 204 1.89 0.81 -7.75
CA GLU A 204 0.44 1.03 -7.87
C GLU A 204 0.09 2.07 -8.94
N ALA A 205 0.80 3.20 -8.94
CA ALA A 205 0.55 4.29 -9.87
C ALA A 205 0.89 3.92 -11.32
N ARG A 206 1.85 3.02 -11.53
CA ARG A 206 2.15 2.44 -12.84
C ARG A 206 1.09 1.43 -13.23
N HIS A 207 0.73 0.53 -12.33
CA HIS A 207 -0.29 -0.49 -12.58
C HIS A 207 -1.64 0.14 -12.93
N PHE A 208 -2.07 1.17 -12.20
CA PHE A 208 -3.28 1.93 -12.51
C PHE A 208 -3.25 2.56 -13.91
N ARG A 209 -2.13 3.20 -14.28
CA ARG A 209 -1.96 3.81 -15.62
C ARG A 209 -1.99 2.77 -16.74
N GLU A 210 -1.42 1.60 -16.51
CA GLU A 210 -1.43 0.52 -17.49
C GLU A 210 -2.84 -0.07 -17.69
N THR A 211 -3.55 -0.31 -16.58
CA THR A 211 -4.95 -0.79 -16.61
C THR A 211 -5.86 0.19 -17.34
N TYR A 212 -5.71 1.49 -17.07
CA TYR A 212 -6.52 2.56 -17.65
C TYR A 212 -5.79 3.30 -18.79
N ARG A 213 -4.94 2.62 -19.59
CA ARG A 213 -4.16 3.25 -20.69
C ARG A 213 -5.00 3.94 -21.77
N HIS A 214 -6.29 3.62 -21.85
CA HIS A 214 -7.25 4.18 -22.79
C HIS A 214 -7.99 5.43 -22.24
N ALA A 215 -7.72 5.80 -20.99
CA ALA A 215 -8.35 6.90 -20.28
C ALA A 215 -7.32 7.93 -19.82
N ARG A 216 -7.77 9.14 -19.54
CA ARG A 216 -6.94 10.19 -18.97
C ARG A 216 -6.83 9.95 -17.47
N VAL A 217 -5.59 9.79 -16.97
CA VAL A 217 -5.35 9.66 -15.53
C VAL A 217 -5.16 11.05 -14.90
N VAL A 218 -6.10 11.43 -14.04
CA VAL A 218 -6.09 12.69 -13.29
C VAL A 218 -5.57 12.44 -11.88
N VAL A 219 -4.67 13.32 -11.42
CA VAL A 219 -4.14 13.30 -10.07
C VAL A 219 -5.09 14.07 -9.15
N GLY A 220 -5.69 13.36 -8.21
CA GLY A 220 -6.52 13.90 -7.13
C GLY A 220 -5.70 14.31 -5.91
N PRO A 221 -6.35 14.60 -4.77
CA PRO A 221 -5.68 15.02 -3.55
C PRO A 221 -4.75 13.93 -3.00
N ASP A 222 -3.67 14.38 -2.37
CA ASP A 222 -2.92 13.58 -1.42
C ASP A 222 -3.74 13.47 -0.13
N ASN A 223 -3.91 12.25 0.38
CA ASN A 223 -4.61 11.98 1.63
C ASN A 223 -3.68 12.04 2.86
N GLY A 224 -2.47 12.59 2.70
CA GLY A 224 -1.46 12.69 3.76
C GLY A 224 -0.79 11.36 4.09
N ARG A 225 -1.03 10.30 3.30
CA ARG A 225 -0.40 8.98 3.44
C ARG A 225 0.68 8.71 2.39
N GLY A 226 1.09 9.74 1.65
CA GLY A 226 2.22 9.68 0.71
C GLY A 226 1.88 9.08 -0.66
N ALA A 227 0.60 8.85 -0.95
CA ALA A 227 0.11 8.43 -2.26
C ALA A 227 -0.92 9.42 -2.80
N ASN A 228 -0.70 9.90 -4.02
CA ASN A 228 -1.71 10.70 -4.69
C ASN A 228 -2.90 9.84 -5.11
N GLY A 229 -4.12 10.35 -4.93
CA GLY A 229 -5.30 9.79 -5.56
C GLY A 229 -5.16 9.83 -7.09
N LEU A 230 -5.50 8.73 -7.77
CA LEU A 230 -5.55 8.65 -9.22
C LEU A 230 -6.97 8.30 -9.65
N LEU A 231 -7.51 9.08 -10.58
CA LEU A 231 -8.81 8.86 -11.21
C LEU A 231 -8.58 8.59 -12.70
N ALA A 232 -9.25 7.58 -13.24
CA ALA A 232 -9.31 7.34 -14.67
C ALA A 232 -10.59 7.99 -15.22
N VAL A 233 -10.42 8.88 -16.20
CA VAL A 233 -11.49 9.67 -16.80
C VAL A 233 -11.54 9.39 -18.31
N ASP A 234 -12.71 9.01 -18.83
CA ASP A 234 -12.90 8.73 -20.26
C ASP A 234 -12.95 10.02 -21.11
N ARG A 235 -13.33 9.88 -22.39
CA ARG A 235 -13.36 11.02 -23.34
C ARG A 235 -14.56 11.94 -23.11
N GLU A 236 -15.57 11.45 -22.39
CA GLU A 236 -16.81 12.13 -22.04
C GLU A 236 -16.73 12.80 -20.65
N ASP A 237 -15.52 12.88 -20.08
CA ASP A 237 -15.24 13.40 -18.74
C ASP A 237 -15.96 12.62 -17.61
N LEU A 238 -16.22 11.33 -17.82
CA LEU A 238 -16.76 10.43 -16.81
C LEU A 238 -15.64 9.67 -16.09
N VAL A 239 -15.73 9.59 -14.76
CA VAL A 239 -14.88 8.75 -13.92
C VAL A 239 -15.25 7.28 -14.14
N ILE A 240 -14.29 6.51 -14.62
CA ILE A 240 -14.43 5.06 -14.89
C ILE A 240 -13.56 4.20 -13.97
N GLY A 241 -12.70 4.83 -13.16
CA GLY A 241 -11.79 4.12 -12.27
C GLY A 241 -11.15 5.03 -11.24
N ALA A 242 -10.77 4.46 -10.11
CA ALA A 242 -10.10 5.16 -9.02
C ALA A 242 -9.15 4.22 -8.29
N ASN A 243 -7.91 4.64 -8.03
CA ASN A 243 -6.99 3.87 -7.18
C ASN A 243 -7.45 3.93 -5.71
N ARG A 244 -6.82 3.13 -4.84
CA ARG A 244 -7.16 3.09 -3.41
C ARG A 244 -7.13 4.48 -2.74
N ALA A 245 -6.11 5.29 -3.02
CA ALA A 245 -5.97 6.60 -2.43
C ALA A 245 -7.13 7.54 -2.81
N ALA A 246 -7.54 7.56 -4.09
CA ALA A 246 -8.69 8.32 -4.55
C ALA A 246 -10.00 7.79 -3.96
N ARG A 247 -10.17 6.46 -3.90
CA ARG A 247 -11.35 5.84 -3.26
C ARG A 247 -11.51 6.27 -1.81
N MET A 248 -10.42 6.27 -1.05
CA MET A 248 -10.43 6.73 0.34
C MET A 248 -10.67 8.23 0.46
N ALA A 249 -10.04 9.05 -0.39
CA ALA A 249 -10.16 10.50 -0.33
C ALA A 249 -11.56 11.02 -0.72
N TYR A 250 -12.26 10.31 -1.61
CA TYR A 250 -13.57 10.70 -2.13
C TYR A 250 -14.72 9.79 -1.67
N GLY A 251 -14.47 8.85 -0.74
CA GLY A 251 -15.49 7.90 -0.27
C GLY A 251 -16.07 7.01 -1.38
N LEU A 252 -15.29 6.71 -2.43
CA LEU A 252 -15.79 5.95 -3.58
C LEU A 252 -15.88 4.46 -3.27
N THR A 253 -17.11 3.97 -3.19
CA THR A 253 -17.42 2.55 -3.05
C THR A 253 -17.37 1.83 -4.39
N GLU A 254 -17.27 0.49 -4.36
CA GLU A 254 -17.44 -0.31 -5.58
C GLU A 254 -18.77 -0.04 -6.28
N ALA A 255 -19.86 0.13 -5.51
CA ALA A 255 -21.17 0.46 -6.05
C ALA A 255 -21.18 1.82 -6.78
N ARG A 256 -20.46 2.83 -6.26
CA ARG A 256 -20.33 4.14 -6.93
C ARG A 256 -19.55 4.03 -8.24
N LEU A 257 -18.52 3.17 -8.29
CA LEU A 257 -17.68 2.95 -9.46
C LEU A 257 -18.26 1.92 -10.45
N ALA A 258 -19.39 1.29 -10.12
CA ALA A 258 -20.06 0.33 -11.00
C ALA A 258 -20.67 0.99 -12.26
N ARG A 259 -20.88 2.31 -12.23
CA ARG A 259 -21.37 3.09 -13.37
C ARG A 259 -20.54 4.37 -13.52
N PRO A 260 -20.11 4.73 -14.74
CA PRO A 260 -19.42 5.98 -14.98
C PRO A 260 -20.24 7.18 -14.51
N PHE A 261 -19.56 8.21 -14.01
CA PHE A 261 -20.20 9.44 -13.52
C PHE A 261 -19.34 10.67 -13.77
N PRO A 262 -19.92 11.87 -13.91
CA PRO A 262 -19.16 13.09 -14.22
C PRO A 262 -18.05 13.36 -13.22
N ALA A 263 -16.84 13.65 -13.70
CA ALA A 263 -15.70 13.98 -12.83
C ALA A 263 -15.92 15.26 -11.99
N ASP A 264 -16.75 16.18 -12.50
CA ASP A 264 -17.11 17.42 -11.80
C ASP A 264 -17.92 17.17 -10.51
N ASP A 265 -18.60 16.02 -10.38
CA ASP A 265 -19.32 15.65 -9.16
C ASP A 265 -18.37 15.58 -7.94
N LEU A 266 -17.14 15.10 -8.15
CA LEU A 266 -16.12 14.98 -7.10
C LEU A 266 -15.58 16.33 -6.61
N LEU A 267 -15.63 17.36 -7.47
CA LEU A 267 -15.24 18.72 -7.13
C LEU A 267 -16.36 19.46 -6.41
N ALA A 268 -17.62 19.19 -6.78
CA ALA A 268 -18.80 19.80 -6.18
C ALA A 268 -19.04 19.30 -4.74
N GLU A 269 -18.91 18.00 -4.51
CA GLU A 269 -19.07 17.39 -3.17
C GLU A 269 -18.03 17.92 -2.18
N ARG A 270 -16.78 18.05 -2.63
CA ARG A 270 -15.71 18.57 -1.78
C ARG A 270 -15.78 20.08 -1.55
N ALA A 271 -16.32 20.84 -2.49
CA ALA A 271 -16.62 22.26 -2.30
C ALA A 271 -17.77 22.49 -1.29
N ALA A 272 -18.68 21.52 -1.13
CA ALA A 272 -19.70 21.58 -0.09
C ALA A 272 -19.13 21.28 1.31
N GLU A 273 -18.09 20.44 1.40
CA GLU A 273 -17.40 20.11 2.66
C GLU A 273 -16.36 21.17 3.06
N ASP A 274 -15.63 21.75 2.11
CA ASP A 274 -14.65 22.82 2.33
C ASP A 274 -15.20 24.18 1.87
N HIS A 275 -15.70 25.01 2.80
CA HIS A 275 -16.17 26.38 2.51
C HIS A 275 -15.12 27.25 1.77
N GLN A 276 -13.82 26.99 1.98
CA GLN A 276 -12.73 27.67 1.28
C GLN A 276 -12.50 27.13 -0.15
N ALA A 277 -12.77 25.84 -0.38
CA ALA A 277 -12.66 25.22 -1.71
C ALA A 277 -13.76 25.70 -2.66
N PHE A 278 -14.97 25.97 -2.16
CA PHE A 278 -16.04 26.60 -2.93
C PHE A 278 -15.61 27.95 -3.52
N ALA A 279 -15.05 28.84 -2.69
CA ALA A 279 -14.55 30.14 -3.13
C ALA A 279 -13.32 30.03 -4.07
N ALA A 280 -12.52 28.97 -3.97
CA ALA A 280 -11.41 28.70 -4.89
C ALA A 280 -11.89 28.14 -6.24
N ALA A 281 -12.90 27.27 -6.23
CA ALA A 281 -13.54 26.72 -7.42
C ALA A 281 -14.26 27.81 -8.24
N GLU A 282 -14.99 28.70 -7.57
CA GLU A 282 -15.61 29.88 -8.23
C GLU A 282 -14.55 30.80 -8.83
N ARG A 283 -13.47 31.11 -8.08
CA ARG A 283 -12.35 31.90 -8.61
C ARG A 283 -11.69 31.24 -9.81
N GLY A 284 -11.49 29.92 -9.78
CA GLY A 284 -10.93 29.16 -10.90
C GLY A 284 -11.84 29.16 -12.13
N ALA A 285 -13.16 29.03 -11.94
CA ALA A 285 -14.13 29.13 -13.02
C ALA A 285 -14.13 30.53 -13.67
N VAL A 286 -14.08 31.58 -12.85
CA VAL A 286 -13.97 32.98 -13.31
C VAL A 286 -12.65 33.22 -14.05
N GLN A 287 -11.52 32.77 -13.52
CA GLN A 287 -10.22 32.92 -14.17
C GLN A 287 -10.14 32.18 -15.51
N ARG A 288 -10.69 30.96 -15.61
CA ARG A 288 -10.76 30.23 -16.89
C ARG A 288 -11.66 30.95 -17.90
N ALA A 289 -12.78 31.51 -17.45
CA ALA A 289 -13.66 32.31 -18.31
C ALA A 289 -12.98 33.59 -18.80
N LEU A 290 -12.20 34.26 -17.94
CA LEU A 290 -11.39 35.45 -18.28
C LEU A 290 -10.27 35.10 -19.25
N ALA A 291 -9.51 34.03 -19.00
CA ALA A 291 -8.44 33.58 -19.88
C ALA A 291 -8.97 33.25 -21.29
N ARG A 292 -10.09 32.53 -21.38
CA ARG A 292 -10.77 32.21 -22.66
C ARG A 292 -11.39 33.43 -23.36
N ALA A 293 -11.58 34.53 -22.64
CA ALA A 293 -12.06 35.80 -23.16
C ALA A 293 -10.92 36.81 -23.40
N GLY A 294 -9.65 36.40 -23.31
CA GLY A 294 -8.50 37.29 -23.47
C GLY A 294 -8.47 38.42 -22.44
N GLY A 295 -8.98 38.19 -21.23
CA GLY A 295 -9.10 39.21 -20.18
C GLY A 295 -10.34 40.10 -20.28
N ASN A 296 -11.19 39.95 -21.31
CA ASN A 296 -12.42 40.73 -21.44
C ASN A 296 -13.49 40.26 -20.46
N VAL A 297 -13.62 41.00 -19.34
CA VAL A 297 -14.54 40.73 -18.23
C VAL A 297 -16.00 40.64 -18.70
N SER A 298 -16.42 41.53 -19.60
CA SER A 298 -17.80 41.58 -20.12
C SER A 298 -18.16 40.38 -21.00
N ALA A 299 -17.19 39.85 -21.75
CA ALA A 299 -17.36 38.64 -22.55
C ALA A 299 -17.34 37.37 -21.69
N ALA A 300 -16.48 37.33 -20.66
CA ALA A 300 -16.43 36.26 -19.67
C ALA A 300 -17.74 36.14 -18.89
N ALA A 301 -18.31 37.28 -18.44
CA ALA A 301 -19.56 37.32 -17.70
C ALA A 301 -20.74 36.81 -18.53
N ARG A 302 -20.88 37.21 -19.80
CA ARG A 302 -21.97 36.73 -20.67
C ARG A 302 -21.92 35.22 -20.88
N ARG A 303 -20.74 34.65 -21.06
CA ARG A 303 -20.55 33.19 -21.19
C ARG A 303 -20.91 32.43 -19.90
N ALA A 304 -20.48 32.93 -18.74
CA ALA A 304 -20.80 32.32 -17.45
C ALA A 304 -22.32 32.32 -17.17
N THR A 305 -23.02 33.40 -17.52
CA THR A 305 -24.47 33.52 -17.36
C THR A 305 -25.24 32.63 -18.35
N LEU A 306 -24.75 32.49 -19.59
CA LEU A 306 -25.32 31.58 -20.59
C LEU A 306 -25.19 30.12 -20.17
N HIS A 307 -24.02 29.72 -19.64
CA HIS A 307 -23.78 28.36 -19.15
C HIS A 307 -24.69 28.01 -17.96
N ARG A 308 -24.92 28.97 -17.04
CA ARG A 308 -25.88 28.81 -15.94
C ARG A 308 -27.33 28.67 -16.43
N LYS A 309 -27.73 29.41 -17.48
CA LYS A 309 -29.06 29.29 -18.08
C LYS A 309 -29.24 27.95 -18.80
N LEU A 310 -28.23 27.48 -19.54
CA LEU A 310 -28.27 26.18 -20.23
C LEU A 310 -28.33 25.00 -19.24
N ALA A 311 -27.57 25.05 -18.15
CA ALA A 311 -27.64 24.03 -17.09
C ALA A 311 -29.01 23.99 -16.38
N ARG A 312 -29.72 25.12 -16.31
CA ARG A 312 -31.07 25.21 -15.73
C ARG A 312 -32.13 24.67 -16.69
N LEU A 313 -31.99 24.95 -17.98
CA LEU A 313 -32.89 24.42 -19.03
C LEU A 313 -32.74 22.90 -19.22
N GLY A 314 -31.54 22.34 -19.05
CA GLY A 314 -31.32 20.89 -19.09
C GLY A 314 -31.93 20.12 -17.91
N ARG A 315 -32.31 20.80 -16.81
CA ARG A 315 -33.01 20.19 -15.66
C ARG A 315 -34.53 20.25 -15.76
N GLU A 316 -35.08 21.10 -16.63
CA GLU A 316 -36.53 21.26 -16.81
C GLU A 316 -37.08 20.43 -17.99
N GLY A 317 -36.22 19.91 -18.87
CA GLY A 317 -36.60 19.07 -20.02
C GLY A 317 -36.66 17.56 -19.76
N GLY A 318 -36.48 17.11 -18.51
CA GLY A 318 -36.57 15.70 -18.11
C GLY A 318 -37.81 15.45 -17.25
N ARG A 319 -38.98 15.43 -17.87
CA ARG A 319 -40.18 14.74 -17.36
C ARG A 319 -40.64 13.75 -18.41
#